data_AF-A0AAW2YWI5-F1
#
_entry.id   AF-A0AAW2YWI5-F1
#
_cell.length_a   1.000
_cell.length_b   1.000
_cell.length_c   1.000
_cell.angle_alpha   90.00
_cell.angle_beta   90.00
_cell.angle_gamma   90.00
#
_symmetry.space_group_name_H-M   'P 1'
#
loop_
_entity.id
_entity.type
_entity.pdbx_description
1 polymer ?
#
loop_
_entity_poly.entity_id
_entity_poly.type
_entity_poly.pdbx_seq_one_letter_code
_entity_poly.pdbx_strand_id
1 'polypeptide(L)'
;MVHRVIAEVIILLVCLNVCVSAEDNKIHVPRTTLQLIKEQGFPSETHKLTTSDGYILTIFRIPHGRTNKNDGKRRAVMLQHGLLDCSNTWVNNMYNESLAFILADQGYDVWLGNVRGNRYSDEHVSLSKFGNGYWQFTYDEMALIDLPTMIEYILKASDNERLHAYIGHSQGCVMGFACFSTGNCSTTKTFNVGDKVDTYVAMAPAAFVGNVAVPFFKVLASSKLPVILEKLGVKSFLPSTALLRWLLPNACTGPIPELQSRICWSLICIIMGCDTMVDNVNFERMGY
;
A
#
# COMPACT_ATOMS: atom_id res chain seq x y z
N MET A 1 14.46 3.10 -29.65
CA MET A 1 14.95 4.26 -28.89
C MET A 1 14.34 4.30 -27.49
N VAL A 2 13.01 4.24 -27.34
CA VAL A 2 12.29 4.18 -26.04
C VAL A 2 12.72 3.01 -25.13
N HIS A 3 12.96 1.81 -25.68
CA HIS A 3 13.44 0.66 -24.90
C HIS A 3 14.85 0.81 -24.32
N ARG A 4 15.73 1.60 -24.96
CA ARG A 4 17.07 1.88 -24.44
C ARG A 4 17.02 2.90 -23.31
N VAL A 5 16.23 3.95 -23.47
CA VAL A 5 16.05 4.99 -22.45
C VAL A 5 15.42 4.41 -21.17
N ILE A 6 14.46 3.49 -21.27
CA ILE A 6 13.84 2.86 -20.09
C ILE A 6 14.84 1.93 -19.37
N ALA A 7 15.62 1.13 -20.12
CA ALA A 7 16.67 0.31 -19.54
C ALA A 7 17.76 1.17 -18.89
N GLU A 8 18.14 2.28 -19.52
CA GLU A 8 19.09 3.25 -18.99
C GLU A 8 18.55 3.96 -17.75
N VAL A 9 17.25 4.30 -17.68
CA VAL A 9 16.62 4.89 -16.48
C VAL A 9 16.52 3.87 -15.34
N ILE A 10 16.19 2.60 -15.63
CA ILE A 10 16.18 1.53 -14.62
C ILE A 10 17.60 1.29 -14.11
N ILE A 11 18.60 1.24 -15.00
CA ILE A 11 20.01 1.12 -14.64
C ILE A 11 20.45 2.37 -13.85
N LEU A 12 20.03 3.58 -14.23
CA LEU A 12 20.36 4.81 -13.53
C LEU A 12 19.75 4.82 -12.12
N LEU A 13 18.48 4.42 -11.96
CA LEU A 13 17.81 4.29 -10.67
C LEU A 13 18.46 3.23 -9.78
N VAL A 14 18.98 2.14 -10.37
CA VAL A 14 19.72 1.08 -9.67
C VAL A 14 21.15 1.53 -9.33
N CYS A 15 21.83 2.25 -10.21
CA CYS A 15 23.19 2.78 -10.01
C CYS A 15 23.21 3.95 -9.00
N LEU A 16 22.15 4.75 -8.96
CA LEU A 16 21.96 5.82 -8.00
C LEU A 16 21.80 5.30 -6.56
N ASN A 17 21.42 4.04 -6.35
CA ASN A 17 21.46 3.42 -5.01
C ASN A 17 22.87 3.22 -4.45
N VAL A 18 23.94 3.41 -5.25
CA VAL A 18 25.31 3.10 -4.85
C VAL A 18 26.15 4.33 -4.47
N CYS A 19 25.74 5.56 -4.82
CA CYS A 19 26.57 6.74 -4.54
C CYS A 19 25.74 8.01 -4.36
N VAL A 20 25.39 8.39 -3.12
CA VAL A 20 25.36 9.79 -2.63
C VAL A 20 25.34 9.75 -1.09
N SER A 21 26.36 10.31 -0.44
CA SER A 21 26.26 10.73 0.97
C SER A 21 25.46 12.03 1.02
N ALA A 22 24.35 12.05 1.76
CA ALA A 22 23.49 13.22 1.85
C ALA A 22 24.08 14.27 2.80
N GLU A 23 24.32 15.48 2.28
CA GLU A 23 24.45 16.70 3.10
C GLU A 23 23.05 17.27 3.43
N ASP A 24 22.93 17.81 4.63
CA ASP A 24 21.72 18.33 5.28
C ASP A 24 21.08 19.50 4.51
N ASN A 25 20.05 19.21 3.73
CA ASN A 25 19.05 20.20 3.31
C ASN A 25 17.65 19.68 3.66
N LYS A 26 16.80 20.56 4.23
CA LYS A 26 15.47 20.28 4.80
C LYS A 26 14.68 19.25 3.98
N ILE A 27 14.67 18.01 4.44
CA ILE A 27 13.97 16.89 3.81
C ILE A 27 12.46 17.13 3.98
N HIS A 28 11.72 17.19 2.87
CA HIS A 28 10.25 17.18 2.91
C HIS A 28 9.80 15.84 3.50
N VAL A 29 9.23 15.86 4.72
CA VAL A 29 8.73 14.64 5.37
C VAL A 29 7.34 14.35 4.85
N PRO A 30 7.12 13.23 4.14
CA PRO A 30 5.82 12.96 3.54
C PRO A 30 4.78 12.67 4.62
N ARG A 31 3.58 13.22 4.45
CA ARG A 31 2.46 13.06 5.39
C ARG A 31 2.11 11.59 5.63
N THR A 32 1.85 11.28 6.89
CA THR A 32 1.38 9.97 7.33
C THR A 32 -0.13 9.81 7.09
N THR A 33 -0.62 8.57 7.02
CA THR A 33 -2.06 8.28 6.92
C THR A 33 -2.85 9.00 8.02
N LEU A 34 -2.37 8.99 9.27
CA LEU A 34 -3.01 9.70 10.38
C LEU A 34 -3.07 11.21 10.17
N GLN A 35 -1.99 11.82 9.67
CA GLN A 35 -1.98 13.27 9.39
C GLN A 35 -2.99 13.60 8.28
N LEU A 36 -3.00 12.81 7.21
CA LEU A 36 -3.97 12.98 6.11
C LEU A 36 -5.42 12.85 6.59
N ILE A 37 -5.71 11.92 7.51
CA ILE A 37 -7.05 11.76 8.10
C ILE A 37 -7.41 12.96 8.98
N LYS A 38 -6.52 13.37 9.88
CA LYS A 38 -6.75 14.48 10.81
C LYS A 38 -6.90 15.82 10.11
N GLU A 39 -6.12 16.08 9.07
CA GLU A 39 -6.20 17.29 8.23
C GLU A 39 -7.60 17.44 7.59
N GLN A 40 -8.30 16.33 7.32
CA GLN A 40 -9.65 16.33 6.78
C GLN A 40 -10.74 16.40 7.86
N GLY A 41 -10.37 16.42 9.14
CA GLY A 41 -11.30 16.55 10.27
C GLY A 41 -11.93 15.24 10.75
N PHE A 42 -11.38 14.08 10.36
CA PHE A 42 -11.87 12.76 10.78
C PHE A 42 -11.14 12.26 12.04
N PRO A 43 -11.79 11.46 12.89
CA PRO A 43 -11.11 10.70 13.93
C PRO A 43 -10.18 9.65 13.30
N SER A 44 -9.10 9.33 14.00
CA SER A 44 -8.13 8.35 13.52
C SER A 44 -7.53 7.55 14.67
N GLU A 45 -7.52 6.23 14.56
CA GLU A 45 -6.87 5.32 15.51
C GLU A 45 -5.74 4.55 14.81
N THR A 46 -4.76 4.11 15.61
CA THR A 46 -3.63 3.28 15.16
C THR A 46 -3.66 1.97 15.92
N HIS A 47 -3.53 0.86 15.20
CA HIS A 47 -3.53 -0.46 15.79
C HIS A 47 -2.31 -1.23 15.30
N LYS A 48 -1.56 -1.80 16.26
CA LYS A 48 -0.47 -2.74 15.97
C LYS A 48 -0.94 -4.15 16.24
N LEU A 49 -0.69 -5.04 15.29
CA LEU A 49 -0.99 -6.47 15.39
C LEU A 49 0.26 -7.29 15.05
N THR A 50 0.44 -8.42 15.71
CA THR A 50 1.55 -9.33 15.46
C THR A 50 1.02 -10.56 14.72
N THR A 51 1.59 -10.85 13.55
CA THR A 51 1.26 -12.04 12.77
C THR A 51 1.82 -13.30 13.43
N SER A 52 1.32 -14.48 13.03
CA SER A 52 1.78 -15.77 13.58
C SER A 52 3.26 -16.05 13.34
N ASP A 53 3.84 -15.47 12.28
CA ASP A 53 5.26 -15.56 11.95
C ASP A 53 6.08 -14.38 12.47
N GLY A 54 5.46 -13.42 13.18
CA GLY A 54 6.17 -12.42 13.98
C GLY A 54 6.36 -11.04 13.34
N TYR A 55 5.78 -10.78 12.17
CA TYR A 55 5.71 -9.42 11.62
C TYR A 55 4.74 -8.58 12.44
N ILE A 56 5.06 -7.29 12.60
CA ILE A 56 4.19 -6.34 13.30
C ILE A 56 3.57 -5.43 12.25
N LEU A 57 2.26 -5.57 12.02
CA LEU A 57 1.52 -4.76 11.07
C LEU A 57 0.89 -3.57 11.79
N THR A 58 1.00 -2.38 11.19
CA THR A 58 0.34 -1.17 11.69
C THR A 58 -0.81 -0.80 10.76
N ILE A 59 -2.05 -0.97 11.23
CA ILE A 59 -3.26 -0.58 10.50
C ILE A 59 -3.89 0.67 11.12
N PHE A 60 -4.66 1.39 10.31
CA PHE A 60 -5.34 2.61 10.75
C PHE A 60 -6.84 2.43 10.69
N ARG A 61 -7.57 3.18 11.52
CA ARG A 61 -9.02 3.13 11.58
C ARG A 61 -9.61 4.54 11.58
N ILE A 62 -10.67 4.74 10.80
CA ILE A 62 -11.56 5.90 10.86
C ILE A 62 -12.89 5.40 11.47
N PRO A 63 -13.07 5.51 12.79
CA PRO A 63 -14.19 4.87 13.49
C PRO A 63 -15.56 5.48 13.12
N HIS A 64 -15.60 6.74 12.69
CA HIS A 64 -16.81 7.41 12.26
C HIS A 64 -16.53 8.62 11.35
N GLY A 65 -17.55 9.07 10.63
CA GLY A 65 -17.51 10.28 9.81
C GLY A 65 -17.44 11.58 10.62
N ARG A 66 -17.21 12.70 9.95
CA ARG A 66 -17.03 14.02 10.59
C ARG A 66 -18.29 14.52 11.28
N THR A 67 -19.42 14.34 10.60
CA THR A 67 -20.74 14.80 11.04
C THR A 67 -21.54 13.68 11.69
N ASN A 68 -21.36 12.44 11.20
CA ASN A 68 -22.06 11.26 11.71
C ASN A 68 -21.35 10.65 12.93
N LYS A 69 -21.51 11.30 14.08
CA LYS A 69 -20.91 10.91 15.37
C LYS A 69 -21.76 9.96 16.21
N ASN A 70 -22.84 9.39 15.66
CA ASN A 70 -23.75 8.54 16.43
C ASN A 70 -23.01 7.36 17.08
N ASP A 71 -23.28 7.01 18.34
CA ASP A 71 -22.57 5.91 19.02
C ASP A 71 -23.09 4.51 18.64
N GLY A 72 -23.88 4.41 17.55
CA GLY A 72 -24.41 3.13 17.07
C GLY A 72 -23.32 2.19 16.55
N LYS A 73 -23.56 0.89 16.67
CA LYS A 73 -22.69 -0.15 16.12
C LYS A 73 -22.59 0.00 14.59
N ARG A 74 -21.38 0.29 14.12
CA ARG A 74 -21.08 0.47 12.69
C ARG A 74 -20.54 -0.81 12.10
N ARG A 75 -20.88 -1.03 10.84
CA ARG A 75 -20.39 -2.16 10.06
C ARG A 75 -18.95 -1.89 9.63
N ALA A 76 -18.06 -2.83 9.93
CA ALA A 76 -16.65 -2.72 9.57
C ALA A 76 -16.43 -2.95 8.07
N VAL A 77 -15.65 -2.07 7.44
CA VAL A 77 -15.17 -2.18 6.06
C VAL A 77 -13.65 -2.10 6.07
N MET A 78 -12.99 -3.01 5.36
CA MET A 78 -11.53 -3.02 5.23
C MET A 78 -11.10 -2.60 3.82
N LEU A 79 -10.16 -1.66 3.73
CA LEU A 79 -9.55 -1.20 2.48
C LEU A 79 -8.10 -1.68 2.39
N GLN A 80 -7.76 -2.43 1.34
CA GLN A 80 -6.43 -3.02 1.15
C GLN A 80 -5.73 -2.48 -0.10
N HIS A 81 -4.59 -1.83 0.11
CA HIS A 81 -3.77 -1.19 -0.93
C HIS A 81 -3.11 -2.20 -1.91
N GLY A 82 -2.48 -1.67 -2.96
CA GLY A 82 -1.82 -2.46 -4.01
C GLY A 82 -0.33 -2.73 -3.79
N LEU A 83 0.35 -3.17 -4.87
CA LEU A 83 1.79 -3.41 -4.90
C LEU A 83 2.57 -2.10 -4.68
N LEU A 84 3.58 -2.13 -3.80
CA LEU A 84 4.44 -0.97 -3.45
C LEU A 84 3.68 0.26 -2.91
N ASP A 85 2.53 0.02 -2.30
CA ASP A 85 1.62 1.05 -1.80
C ASP A 85 1.46 0.96 -0.27
N CYS A 86 0.66 1.85 0.31
CA CYS A 86 0.28 1.83 1.72
C CYS A 86 -1.14 2.40 1.91
N SER A 87 -1.62 2.44 3.15
CA SER A 87 -2.93 2.98 3.52
C SER A 87 -3.21 4.41 3.05
N ASN A 88 -2.19 5.20 2.69
CA ASN A 88 -2.34 6.55 2.14
C ASN A 88 -3.22 6.59 0.88
N THR A 89 -3.21 5.55 0.04
CA THR A 89 -3.98 5.54 -1.22
C THR A 89 -5.48 5.81 -0.99
N TRP A 90 -6.01 5.47 0.18
CA TRP A 90 -7.43 5.61 0.50
C TRP A 90 -7.81 6.97 1.09
N VAL A 91 -6.82 7.82 1.39
CA VAL A 91 -6.97 9.12 2.09
C VAL A 91 -6.14 10.26 1.49
N ASN A 92 -5.52 10.03 0.33
CA ASN A 92 -4.65 11.02 -0.34
C ASN A 92 -5.43 12.24 -0.85
N ASN A 93 -6.63 12.04 -1.40
CA ASN A 93 -7.45 13.14 -1.94
C ASN A 93 -8.32 13.79 -0.85
N MET A 94 -9.17 14.75 -1.22
CA MET A 94 -10.07 15.40 -0.29
C MET A 94 -11.12 14.43 0.26
N TYR A 95 -11.80 14.83 1.34
CA TYR A 95 -12.81 14.00 2.01
C TYR A 95 -13.95 13.52 1.10
N ASN A 96 -14.29 14.30 0.06
CA ASN A 96 -15.35 14.00 -0.90
C ASN A 96 -14.87 13.22 -2.13
N GLU A 97 -13.59 12.88 -2.18
CA GLU A 97 -12.94 12.22 -3.31
C GLU A 97 -12.22 10.93 -2.90
N SER A 98 -11.97 10.73 -1.61
CA SER A 98 -11.28 9.55 -1.11
C SER A 98 -12.26 8.56 -0.48
N LEU A 99 -12.18 7.30 -0.93
CA LEU A 99 -13.12 6.26 -0.55
C LEU A 99 -13.24 6.07 0.97
N ALA A 100 -12.13 6.14 1.72
CA ALA A 100 -12.17 5.97 3.17
C ALA A 100 -13.02 7.03 3.88
N PHE A 101 -12.89 8.29 3.45
CA PHE A 101 -13.65 9.40 4.00
C PHE A 101 -15.12 9.33 3.62
N ILE A 102 -15.41 9.01 2.36
CA ILE A 102 -16.78 8.83 1.87
C ILE A 102 -17.48 7.72 2.68
N LEU A 103 -16.85 6.56 2.86
CA LEU A 103 -17.41 5.46 3.64
C LEU A 103 -17.65 5.84 5.11
N ALA A 104 -16.70 6.53 5.74
CA ALA A 104 -16.85 6.98 7.12
C ALA A 104 -18.02 7.97 7.28
N ASP A 105 -18.16 8.95 6.37
CA ASP A 105 -19.29 9.89 6.35
C ASP A 105 -20.63 9.17 6.06
N GLN A 106 -20.62 8.06 5.31
CA GLN A 106 -21.78 7.17 5.12
C GLN A 106 -22.07 6.24 6.32
N GLY A 107 -21.31 6.34 7.41
CA GLY A 107 -21.59 5.63 8.66
C GLY A 107 -20.94 4.26 8.80
N TYR A 108 -19.93 3.93 8.00
CA TYR A 108 -19.12 2.73 8.16
C TYR A 108 -17.99 2.92 9.18
N ASP A 109 -17.55 1.82 9.80
CA ASP A 109 -16.30 1.76 10.55
C ASP A 109 -15.18 1.33 9.59
N VAL A 110 -14.30 2.26 9.23
CA VAL A 110 -13.36 2.06 8.10
C VAL A 110 -11.98 1.69 8.62
N TRP A 111 -11.46 0.57 8.14
CA TRP A 111 -10.14 0.03 8.48
C TRP A 111 -9.22 0.05 7.25
N LEU A 112 -8.01 0.57 7.41
CA LEU A 112 -7.01 0.73 6.37
C LEU A 112 -5.85 -0.24 6.61
N GLY A 113 -5.81 -1.31 5.81
CA GLY A 113 -4.82 -2.37 5.92
C GLY A 113 -3.43 -1.92 5.46
N ASN A 114 -2.39 -2.49 6.06
CA ASN A 114 -0.99 -2.37 5.63
C ASN A 114 -0.31 -3.73 5.78
N VAL A 115 0.40 -4.15 4.74
CA VAL A 115 1.09 -5.45 4.69
C VAL A 115 2.54 -5.35 5.11
N ARG A 116 3.10 -6.48 5.55
CA ARG A 116 4.52 -6.62 5.91
C ARG A 116 5.46 -5.98 4.89
N GLY A 117 6.48 -5.27 5.39
CA GLY A 117 7.52 -4.63 4.60
C GLY A 117 7.15 -3.28 3.97
N ASN A 118 5.89 -2.83 4.06
CA ASN A 118 5.54 -1.46 3.65
C ASN A 118 5.93 -0.44 4.72
N ARG A 119 5.77 0.86 4.42
CA ARG A 119 6.17 2.00 5.28
C ARG A 119 5.67 1.92 6.74
N TYR A 120 4.54 1.29 7.00
CA TYR A 120 3.91 1.25 8.34
C TYR A 120 4.07 -0.10 9.05
N SER A 121 4.35 -1.16 8.30
CA SER A 121 4.41 -2.53 8.78
C SER A 121 5.80 -3.11 8.55
N ASP A 122 6.81 -2.35 8.97
CA ASP A 122 8.22 -2.63 8.72
C ASP A 122 8.93 -3.24 9.95
N GLU A 123 8.17 -3.72 10.94
CA GLU A 123 8.69 -4.25 12.21
C GLU A 123 8.52 -5.79 12.29
N HIS A 124 9.35 -6.44 13.11
CA HIS A 124 9.26 -7.87 13.42
C HIS A 124 9.76 -8.12 14.84
N VAL A 125 9.20 -9.12 15.52
CA VAL A 125 9.55 -9.46 16.91
C VAL A 125 11.01 -9.92 17.13
N SER A 126 11.74 -10.27 16.07
CA SER A 126 13.05 -10.92 16.17
C SER A 126 13.93 -10.69 14.94
N LEU A 127 13.34 -10.66 13.73
CA LEU A 127 14.09 -10.44 12.50
C LEU A 127 14.41 -8.95 12.30
N SER A 128 15.64 -8.67 11.89
CA SER A 128 16.06 -7.33 11.47
C SER A 128 15.80 -7.13 9.98
N LYS A 129 15.29 -5.95 9.59
CA LYS A 129 15.19 -5.48 8.20
C LYS A 129 16.52 -5.51 7.43
N PHE A 130 17.63 -5.46 8.15
CA PHE A 130 18.98 -5.55 7.60
C PHE A 130 19.51 -7.00 7.57
N GLY A 131 18.79 -7.95 8.16
CA GLY A 131 19.09 -9.39 8.12
C GLY A 131 18.58 -10.04 6.83
N ASN A 132 18.87 -11.33 6.63
CA ASN A 132 18.46 -12.04 5.41
C ASN A 132 17.03 -12.61 5.50
N GLY A 133 16.50 -12.83 6.71
CA GLY A 133 15.19 -13.46 6.91
C GLY A 133 13.98 -12.52 6.77
N TYR A 134 14.13 -11.22 7.09
CA TYR A 134 12.98 -10.30 7.16
C TYR A 134 12.27 -10.10 5.81
N TRP A 135 12.96 -10.24 4.69
CA TRP A 135 12.39 -10.01 3.35
C TRP A 135 12.03 -11.31 2.63
N GLN A 136 12.04 -12.45 3.33
CA GLN A 136 11.71 -13.77 2.77
C GLN A 136 10.20 -14.01 2.85
N PHE A 137 9.43 -13.21 2.11
CA PHE A 137 7.99 -13.34 1.97
C PHE A 137 7.56 -12.89 0.57
N THR A 138 6.37 -13.30 0.17
CA THR A 138 5.70 -12.86 -1.05
C THR A 138 4.28 -12.39 -0.75
N TYR A 139 3.46 -12.19 -1.78
CA TYR A 139 2.03 -11.97 -1.58
C TYR A 139 1.33 -13.19 -0.97
N ASP A 140 1.93 -14.39 -1.01
CA ASP A 140 1.36 -15.60 -0.40
C ASP A 140 1.24 -15.43 1.12
N GLU A 141 2.32 -15.03 1.80
CA GLU A 141 2.26 -14.74 3.24
C GLU A 141 1.35 -13.54 3.54
N MET A 142 1.31 -12.52 2.67
CA MET A 142 0.36 -11.42 2.84
C MET A 142 -1.09 -11.92 2.80
N ALA A 143 -1.41 -12.81 1.88
CA ALA A 143 -2.75 -13.36 1.71
C ALA A 143 -3.14 -14.34 2.82
N LEU A 144 -2.21 -15.22 3.21
CA LEU A 144 -2.48 -16.36 4.09
C LEU A 144 -2.14 -16.10 5.55
N ILE A 145 -1.42 -15.01 5.85
CA ILE A 145 -1.02 -14.65 7.23
C ILE A 145 -1.48 -13.23 7.57
N ASP A 146 -1.07 -12.21 6.80
CA ASP A 146 -1.38 -10.81 7.14
C ASP A 146 -2.89 -10.54 7.10
N LEU A 147 -3.54 -10.92 6.00
CA LEU A 147 -4.97 -10.72 5.79
C LEU A 147 -5.84 -11.39 6.87
N PRO A 148 -5.68 -12.70 7.20
CA PRO A 148 -6.44 -13.32 8.29
C PRO A 148 -6.16 -12.66 9.64
N THR A 149 -4.92 -12.28 9.93
CA THR A 149 -4.56 -11.59 11.18
C THR A 149 -5.27 -10.23 11.28
N MET A 150 -5.27 -9.44 10.19
CA MET A 150 -5.97 -8.16 10.15
C MET A 150 -7.49 -8.33 10.31
N ILE A 151 -8.11 -9.26 9.59
CA ILE A 151 -9.56 -9.45 9.65
C ILE A 151 -10.00 -9.91 11.05
N GLU A 152 -9.33 -10.91 11.63
CA GLU A 152 -9.65 -11.35 12.99
C GLU A 152 -9.54 -10.20 14.01
N TYR A 153 -8.46 -9.41 13.91
CA TYR A 153 -8.27 -8.25 14.77
C TYR A 153 -9.41 -7.23 14.60
N ILE A 154 -9.75 -6.87 13.37
CA ILE A 154 -10.79 -5.89 13.06
C ILE A 154 -12.14 -6.32 13.63
N LEU A 155 -12.53 -7.59 13.43
CA LEU A 155 -13.80 -8.11 13.94
C LEU A 155 -13.86 -8.03 15.47
N LYS A 156 -12.77 -8.41 16.14
CA LYS A 156 -12.66 -8.31 17.60
C LYS A 156 -12.70 -6.87 18.10
N ALA A 157 -11.93 -5.98 17.47
CA ALA A 157 -11.80 -4.59 17.90
C ALA A 157 -13.05 -3.74 17.61
N SER A 158 -13.79 -4.07 16.55
CA SER A 158 -15.03 -3.39 16.15
C SER A 158 -16.30 -4.07 16.69
N ASP A 159 -16.17 -5.18 17.41
CA ASP A 159 -17.28 -6.03 17.85
C ASP A 159 -18.16 -6.53 16.69
N ASN A 160 -17.63 -6.64 15.47
CA ASN A 160 -18.39 -7.16 14.32
C ASN A 160 -18.20 -8.68 14.20
N GLU A 161 -19.27 -9.41 13.87
CA GLU A 161 -19.16 -10.84 13.58
C GLU A 161 -18.57 -11.13 12.19
N ARG A 162 -18.76 -10.19 11.26
CA ARG A 162 -18.37 -10.25 9.86
C ARG A 162 -17.99 -8.86 9.36
N LEU A 163 -17.04 -8.78 8.44
CA LEU A 163 -16.77 -7.58 7.66
C LEU A 163 -17.90 -7.40 6.67
N HIS A 164 -18.44 -6.19 6.60
CA HIS A 164 -19.43 -5.86 5.59
C HIS A 164 -18.83 -5.85 4.19
N ALA A 165 -17.60 -5.35 4.06
CA ALA A 165 -16.87 -5.44 2.82
C ALA A 165 -15.35 -5.52 3.05
N TYR A 166 -14.70 -6.34 2.24
CA TYR A 166 -13.29 -6.23 1.92
C TYR A 166 -13.16 -5.56 0.55
N ILE A 167 -12.42 -4.46 0.47
CA ILE A 167 -12.20 -3.70 -0.76
C ILE A 167 -10.71 -3.72 -1.06
N GLY A 168 -10.32 -4.48 -2.08
CA GLY A 168 -8.93 -4.59 -2.52
C GLY A 168 -8.67 -3.76 -3.77
N HIS A 169 -7.49 -3.16 -3.86
CA HIS A 169 -6.97 -2.57 -5.09
C HIS A 169 -5.73 -3.34 -5.58
N SER A 170 -5.68 -3.69 -6.87
CA SER A 170 -4.49 -4.30 -7.50
C SER A 170 -4.00 -5.55 -6.73
N GLN A 171 -2.82 -5.54 -6.12
CA GLN A 171 -2.32 -6.65 -5.29
C GLN A 171 -3.21 -6.95 -4.07
N GLY A 172 -3.92 -5.96 -3.52
CA GLY A 172 -4.95 -6.22 -2.51
C GLY A 172 -6.03 -7.16 -3.03
N CYS A 173 -6.31 -7.15 -4.35
CA CYS A 173 -7.20 -8.13 -4.94
C CYS A 173 -6.60 -9.54 -4.97
N VAL A 174 -5.31 -9.67 -5.29
CA VAL A 174 -4.59 -10.96 -5.26
C VAL A 174 -4.71 -11.58 -3.87
N MET A 175 -4.51 -10.78 -2.82
CA MET A 175 -4.66 -11.25 -1.43
C MET A 175 -6.05 -11.78 -1.15
N GLY A 176 -7.10 -11.03 -1.54
CA GLY A 176 -8.48 -11.48 -1.41
C GLY A 176 -8.75 -12.77 -2.17
N PHE A 177 -8.33 -12.88 -3.44
CA PHE A 177 -8.52 -14.09 -4.24
C PHE A 177 -7.80 -15.30 -3.63
N ALA A 178 -6.54 -15.17 -3.24
CA ALA A 178 -5.76 -16.26 -2.66
C ALA A 178 -6.32 -16.69 -1.29
N CYS A 179 -6.72 -15.73 -0.45
CA CYS A 179 -7.28 -16.01 0.86
C CYS A 179 -8.67 -16.66 0.77
N PHE A 180 -9.61 -16.05 0.03
CA PHE A 180 -11.02 -16.46 0.05
C PHE A 180 -11.27 -17.75 -0.76
N SER A 181 -10.36 -18.15 -1.65
CA SER A 181 -10.53 -19.35 -2.49
C SER A 181 -9.90 -20.63 -1.92
N THR A 182 -8.90 -20.52 -1.04
CA THR A 182 -8.05 -21.67 -0.69
C THR A 182 -8.56 -22.48 0.50
N GLY A 183 -9.57 -22.00 1.23
CA GLY A 183 -10.02 -22.60 2.51
C GLY A 183 -8.97 -22.60 3.63
N ASN A 184 -7.72 -22.23 3.32
CA ASN A 184 -6.56 -22.20 4.21
C ASN A 184 -6.31 -20.81 4.79
N CYS A 185 -7.13 -19.82 4.42
CA CYS A 185 -7.06 -18.49 5.02
C CYS A 185 -7.79 -18.47 6.36
N SER A 186 -7.06 -18.89 7.40
CA SER A 186 -7.60 -19.05 8.74
C SER A 186 -6.52 -18.73 9.78
N THR A 187 -6.87 -18.03 10.85
CA THR A 187 -5.95 -17.84 12.00
C THR A 187 -6.01 -19.01 12.98
N THR A 188 -7.14 -19.72 13.02
CA THR A 188 -7.37 -20.92 13.83
C THR A 188 -8.21 -21.92 13.03
N LYS A 189 -8.27 -23.19 13.46
CA LYS A 189 -9.12 -24.20 12.82
C LYS A 189 -10.62 -23.82 12.76
N THR A 190 -11.05 -22.88 13.61
CA THR A 190 -12.45 -22.45 13.76
C THR A 190 -12.71 -21.06 13.16
N PHE A 191 -11.67 -20.34 12.73
CA PHE A 191 -11.80 -19.01 12.14
C PHE A 191 -11.41 -19.06 10.68
N ASN A 192 -12.38 -19.31 9.80
CA ASN A 192 -12.21 -19.23 8.36
C ASN A 192 -12.60 -17.84 7.87
N VAL A 193 -11.65 -17.13 7.25
CA VAL A 193 -11.88 -15.75 6.78
C VAL A 193 -12.98 -15.67 5.72
N GLY A 194 -13.14 -16.70 4.87
CA GLY A 194 -14.17 -16.71 3.84
C GLY A 194 -15.59 -16.58 4.43
N ASP A 195 -15.82 -17.12 5.62
CA ASP A 195 -17.09 -17.02 6.35
C ASP A 195 -17.24 -15.71 7.13
N LYS A 196 -16.27 -14.81 7.03
CA LYS A 196 -16.20 -13.57 7.82
C LYS A 196 -16.23 -12.32 6.97
N VAL A 197 -16.42 -12.45 5.66
CA VAL A 197 -16.54 -11.33 4.72
C VAL A 197 -17.86 -11.45 3.96
N ASP A 198 -18.71 -10.43 4.04
CA ASP A 198 -20.01 -10.42 3.33
C ASP A 198 -19.85 -10.09 1.86
N THR A 199 -19.00 -9.10 1.55
CA THR A 199 -18.81 -8.59 0.19
C THR A 199 -17.32 -8.42 -0.10
N TYR A 200 -16.89 -8.87 -1.28
CA TYR A 200 -15.57 -8.58 -1.81
C TYR A 200 -15.69 -7.64 -3.01
N VAL A 201 -15.15 -6.43 -2.89
CA VAL A 201 -15.04 -5.45 -3.98
C VAL A 201 -13.61 -5.45 -4.50
N ALA A 202 -13.42 -5.84 -5.76
CA ALA A 202 -12.11 -5.92 -6.39
C ALA A 202 -11.90 -4.77 -7.39
N MET A 203 -11.01 -3.83 -7.06
CA MET A 203 -10.69 -2.65 -7.89
C MET A 203 -9.38 -2.88 -8.66
N ALA A 204 -9.43 -2.77 -9.99
CA ALA A 204 -8.31 -3.14 -10.87
C ALA A 204 -7.72 -4.52 -10.52
N PRO A 205 -8.54 -5.59 -10.56
CA PRO A 205 -8.16 -6.90 -10.04
C PRO A 205 -6.97 -7.50 -10.81
N ALA A 206 -5.95 -7.91 -10.06
CA ALA A 206 -4.89 -8.78 -10.56
C ALA A 206 -5.11 -10.21 -10.08
N ALA A 207 -5.00 -11.17 -10.99
CA ALA A 207 -5.00 -12.61 -10.70
C ALA A 207 -3.98 -13.32 -11.60
N PHE A 208 -4.12 -13.12 -12.92
CA PHE A 208 -3.13 -13.53 -13.92
C PHE A 208 -2.57 -12.30 -14.63
N VAL A 209 -1.24 -12.18 -14.71
CA VAL A 209 -0.56 -11.00 -15.25
C VAL A 209 0.11 -11.23 -16.61
N GLY A 210 -0.22 -12.34 -17.29
CA GLY A 210 0.41 -12.72 -18.57
C GLY A 210 0.18 -11.73 -19.72
N ASN A 211 -0.89 -10.95 -19.67
CA ASN A 211 -1.27 -9.97 -20.72
C ASN A 211 -1.05 -8.51 -20.30
N VAL A 212 -0.31 -8.25 -19.20
CA VAL A 212 -0.02 -6.87 -18.77
C VAL A 212 0.67 -6.11 -19.90
N ALA A 213 0.06 -5.02 -20.36
CA ALA A 213 0.54 -4.24 -21.50
C ALA A 213 1.73 -3.34 -21.15
N VAL A 214 1.85 -2.96 -19.86
CA VAL A 214 2.85 -2.02 -19.36
C VAL A 214 4.28 -2.54 -19.62
N PRO A 215 5.11 -1.81 -20.39
CA PRO A 215 6.45 -2.26 -20.76
C PRO A 215 7.37 -2.56 -19.57
N PHE A 216 7.24 -1.79 -18.48
CA PHE A 216 8.01 -1.99 -17.25
C PHE A 216 7.88 -3.43 -16.72
N PHE A 217 6.64 -3.91 -16.57
CA PHE A 217 6.40 -5.27 -16.07
C PHE A 217 6.82 -6.34 -17.07
N LYS A 218 6.69 -6.11 -18.39
CA LYS A 218 7.21 -7.05 -19.41
C LYS A 218 8.72 -7.21 -19.33
N VAL A 219 9.45 -6.11 -19.17
CA VAL A 219 10.91 -6.14 -19.01
C VAL A 219 11.28 -6.86 -17.72
N LEU A 220 10.65 -6.52 -16.59
CA LEU A 220 10.91 -7.21 -15.33
C LEU A 220 10.65 -8.72 -15.42
N ALA A 221 9.50 -9.13 -15.96
CA ALA A 221 9.11 -10.54 -16.09
C ALA A 221 10.01 -11.35 -17.03
N SER A 222 10.49 -10.74 -18.11
CA SER A 222 11.43 -11.40 -19.05
C SER A 222 12.88 -11.40 -18.55
N SER A 223 13.20 -10.54 -17.57
CA SER A 223 14.54 -10.43 -17.01
C SER A 223 14.73 -11.39 -15.83
N LYS A 224 15.98 -11.81 -15.60
CA LYS A 224 16.39 -12.45 -14.33
C LYS A 224 16.71 -11.41 -13.25
N LEU A 225 16.34 -10.15 -13.45
CA LEU A 225 16.76 -9.03 -12.60
C LEU A 225 16.39 -9.25 -11.13
N PRO A 226 15.17 -9.68 -10.75
CA PRO A 226 14.85 -9.91 -9.34
C PRO A 226 15.79 -10.95 -8.68
N VAL A 227 16.02 -12.07 -9.37
CA VAL A 227 16.91 -13.14 -8.91
C VAL A 227 18.38 -12.67 -8.82
N ILE A 228 18.82 -11.84 -9.77
CA ILE A 228 20.16 -11.26 -9.75
C ILE A 228 20.30 -10.28 -8.58
N LEU A 229 19.32 -9.40 -8.38
CA LEU A 229 19.31 -8.43 -7.29
C LEU A 229 19.31 -9.13 -5.93
N GLU A 230 18.52 -10.19 -5.76
CA GLU A 230 18.54 -11.02 -4.55
C GLU A 230 19.91 -11.63 -4.29
N LYS A 231 20.56 -12.20 -5.33
CA LYS A 231 21.93 -12.74 -5.23
C LYS A 231 22.98 -11.68 -4.93
N LEU A 232 22.75 -10.44 -5.34
CA LEU A 232 23.60 -9.28 -5.02
C LEU A 232 23.28 -8.69 -3.63
N GLY A 233 22.36 -9.30 -2.88
CA GLY A 233 22.02 -8.89 -1.52
C GLY A 233 21.05 -7.71 -1.44
N VAL A 234 20.34 -7.37 -2.53
CA VAL A 234 19.24 -6.41 -2.50
C VAL A 234 18.04 -7.07 -1.84
N LYS A 235 17.64 -6.53 -0.68
CA LYS A 235 16.64 -7.15 0.19
C LYS A 235 15.25 -6.58 0.00
N SER A 236 15.18 -5.25 -0.14
CA SER A 236 13.94 -4.52 -0.41
C SER A 236 13.94 -4.08 -1.87
N PHE A 237 12.80 -4.22 -2.54
CA PHE A 237 12.61 -3.72 -3.89
C PHE A 237 12.20 -2.25 -3.83
N LEU A 238 13.02 -1.36 -4.40
CA LEU A 238 12.84 0.10 -4.37
C LEU A 238 12.64 0.66 -2.94
N PRO A 239 13.59 0.44 -2.00
CA PRO A 239 13.50 1.01 -0.66
C PRO A 239 13.45 2.53 -0.76
N SER A 240 12.70 3.19 0.14
CA SER A 240 12.69 4.65 0.28
C SER A 240 14.05 5.13 0.80
N THR A 241 15.05 5.17 -0.09
CA THR A 241 16.42 5.61 0.20
C THR A 241 16.43 7.12 0.45
N ALA A 242 17.45 7.63 1.13
CA ALA A 242 17.62 9.08 1.29
C ALA A 242 17.63 9.80 -0.07
N LEU A 243 18.21 9.16 -1.09
CA LEU A 243 18.23 9.68 -2.45
C LEU A 243 16.85 9.67 -3.12
N LEU A 244 16.07 8.59 -3.03
CA LEU A 244 14.71 8.58 -3.57
C LEU A 244 13.77 9.53 -2.81
N ARG A 245 13.94 9.64 -1.48
CA ARG A 245 13.26 10.64 -0.64
C ARG A 245 13.65 12.08 -0.93
N TRP A 246 14.81 12.31 -1.54
CA TRP A 246 15.21 13.62 -1.99
C TRP A 246 14.77 13.87 -3.44
N LEU A 247 14.99 12.92 -4.34
CA LEU A 247 14.68 13.04 -5.76
C LEU A 247 13.18 13.12 -6.02
N LEU A 248 12.37 12.23 -5.44
CA LEU A 248 10.94 12.16 -5.76
C LEU A 248 10.19 13.41 -5.30
N PRO A 249 10.31 13.90 -4.05
CA PRO A 249 9.66 15.14 -3.65
C PRO A 249 10.19 16.35 -4.44
N ASN A 250 11.50 16.48 -4.71
CA ASN A 250 12.00 17.64 -5.47
C ASN A 250 11.68 17.59 -6.97
N ALA A 251 11.49 16.39 -7.54
CA ALA A 251 10.97 16.22 -8.90
C ALA A 251 9.47 16.51 -8.97
N CYS A 252 8.75 16.32 -7.85
CA CYS A 252 7.31 16.47 -7.74
C CYS A 252 6.81 17.75 -7.07
N THR A 253 7.70 18.51 -6.45
CA THR A 253 7.40 19.77 -5.75
C THR A 253 8.53 20.76 -6.01
N GLY A 254 8.19 21.98 -6.39
CA GLY A 254 9.15 23.05 -6.63
C GLY A 254 8.50 24.23 -7.38
N PRO A 255 9.29 25.06 -8.08
CA PRO A 255 8.82 26.38 -8.49
C PRO A 255 7.88 26.38 -9.70
N ILE A 256 7.74 25.27 -10.44
CA ILE A 256 6.90 25.17 -11.65
C ILE A 256 5.94 23.99 -11.51
N PRO A 257 4.75 24.19 -10.92
CA PRO A 257 3.80 23.12 -10.59
C PRO A 257 3.39 22.26 -11.79
N GLU A 258 3.11 22.87 -12.95
CA GLU A 258 2.66 22.16 -14.16
C GLU A 258 3.69 21.15 -14.68
N LEU A 259 4.98 21.52 -14.68
CA LEU A 259 6.06 20.64 -15.13
C LEU A 259 6.24 19.46 -14.17
N GLN A 260 6.08 19.70 -12.87
CA GLN A 260 6.26 18.70 -11.83
C GLN A 260 5.12 17.69 -11.83
N SER A 261 3.87 18.15 -11.90
CA SER A 261 2.72 17.26 -12.07
C SER A 261 2.89 16.36 -13.30
N ARG A 262 3.45 16.88 -14.40
CA ARG A 262 3.76 16.06 -15.59
C ARG A 262 4.86 15.02 -15.36
N ILE A 263 5.92 15.36 -14.62
CA ILE A 263 7.00 14.42 -14.28
C ILE A 263 6.49 13.30 -13.38
N CYS A 264 5.77 13.64 -12.30
CA CYS A 264 5.19 12.64 -11.39
C CYS A 264 4.17 11.77 -12.10
N TRP A 265 3.31 12.39 -12.92
CA TRP A 265 2.36 11.64 -13.73
C TRP A 265 3.07 10.67 -14.67
N SER A 266 4.17 11.09 -15.29
CA SER A 266 4.97 10.21 -16.15
C SER A 266 5.58 9.02 -15.38
N LEU A 267 6.03 9.23 -14.14
CA LEU A 267 6.54 8.15 -13.29
C LEU A 267 5.44 7.16 -12.88
N ILE A 268 4.26 7.66 -12.49
CA ILE A 268 3.09 6.83 -12.19
C ILE A 268 2.66 6.04 -13.43
N CYS A 269 2.59 6.71 -14.58
CA CYS A 269 2.28 6.12 -15.88
C CYS A 269 3.16 4.92 -16.24
N ILE A 270 4.46 4.98 -15.93
CA ILE A 270 5.41 3.89 -16.25
C ILE A 270 5.02 2.60 -15.52
N ILE A 271 4.44 2.71 -14.32
CA ILE A 271 4.09 1.56 -13.47
C ILE A 271 2.62 1.18 -13.65
N MET A 272 1.72 2.16 -13.63
CA MET A 272 0.26 1.93 -13.57
C MET A 272 -0.42 2.00 -14.95
N GLY A 273 0.27 2.49 -15.97
CA GLY A 273 -0.33 2.87 -17.27
C GLY A 273 -0.84 4.31 -17.26
N CYS A 274 -0.88 4.93 -18.43
CA CYS A 274 -1.42 6.30 -18.57
C CYS A 274 -2.90 6.27 -18.91
N ASP A 275 -3.67 7.09 -18.21
CA ASP A 275 -4.95 7.59 -18.68
C ASP A 275 -4.81 9.05 -19.12
N THR A 276 -5.74 9.52 -19.93
CA THR A 276 -5.84 10.90 -20.41
C THR A 276 -6.37 11.88 -19.36
N MET A 277 -6.93 11.38 -18.25
CA MET A 277 -7.56 12.17 -17.19
C MET A 277 -6.66 12.19 -15.94
N VAL A 278 -6.05 13.35 -15.66
CA VAL A 278 -5.14 13.56 -14.50
C VAL A 278 -5.89 14.20 -13.32
N ASP A 279 -7.18 14.51 -13.50
CA ASP A 279 -7.90 15.49 -12.67
C ASP A 279 -8.09 15.07 -11.20
N ASN A 280 -8.00 13.77 -10.89
CA ASN A 280 -8.22 13.23 -9.54
C ASN A 280 -6.93 12.86 -8.80
N VAL A 281 -5.77 13.34 -9.25
CA VAL A 281 -4.49 13.08 -8.60
C VAL A 281 -4.02 14.30 -7.80
N ASN A 282 -4.05 14.20 -6.47
CA ASN A 282 -3.51 15.24 -5.61
C ASN A 282 -2.00 15.02 -5.33
N PHE A 283 -1.15 15.57 -6.21
CA PHE A 283 0.31 15.45 -6.10
C PHE A 283 0.91 16.09 -4.85
N GLU A 284 0.28 17.13 -4.29
CA GLU A 284 0.75 17.75 -3.04
C GLU A 284 0.60 16.80 -1.84
N ARG A 285 -0.44 15.95 -1.87
CA ARG A 285 -0.79 15.01 -0.80
C ARG A 285 -0.21 13.61 -1.01
N MET A 286 0.30 13.31 -2.19
CA MET A 286 1.08 12.10 -2.44
C MET A 286 2.39 12.16 -1.64
N GLY A 287 2.48 11.34 -0.59
CA GLY A 287 3.70 11.18 0.17
C GLY A 287 4.61 10.10 -0.45
N TYR A 288 5.81 10.47 -0.92
CA TYR A 288 6.85 9.54 -1.40
C TYR A 288 7.84 9.17 -0.29
#